data_AF-A0A958C5C2-F1
#
_entry.id   AF-A0A958C5C2-F1
#
_cell.length_a   1.000
_cell.length_b   1.000
_cell.length_c   1.000
_cell.angle_alpha   90.00
_cell.angle_beta   90.00
_cell.angle_gamma   90.00
#
_symmetry.space_group_name_H-M   'P 1'
#
loop_
_entity.id
_entity.type
_entity.pdbx_description
1 polymer ?
#
loop_
_entity_poly.entity_id
_entity_poly.type
_entity_poly.pdbx_seq_one_letter_code
_entity_poly.pdbx_strand_id
1 'polypeptide(L)'
;MKSRRLSSVLLLMLSLAILAGCAGARERSFKISEDWSRGNRIGTASIRQPVALAADNDGAYLVWPVRTEDATRLKLVRLDADGLVVSDTISELNTIFPQSLQLLVGDELHLFLVTRVASGQLDGVYHVALSRDGQPLSEL
;
A
#
# COMPACT_ATOMS: atom_id res chain seq x y z
N MET A 1 0.93 -19.98 -58.81
CA MET A 1 -0.03 -20.44 -57.75
C MET A 1 0.59 -20.62 -56.36
N LYS A 2 1.88 -20.97 -56.20
CA LYS A 2 2.54 -21.09 -54.87
C LYS A 2 2.70 -19.76 -54.10
N SER A 3 3.02 -18.65 -54.78
CA SER A 3 3.24 -17.35 -54.11
C SER A 3 1.97 -16.70 -53.54
N ARG A 4 0.82 -16.82 -54.22
CA ARG A 4 -0.48 -16.33 -53.70
C ARG A 4 -0.90 -17.04 -52.42
N ARG A 5 -0.63 -18.35 -52.30
CA ARG A 5 -0.92 -19.12 -51.07
C ARG A 5 -0.02 -18.69 -49.92
N LEU A 6 1.27 -18.43 -50.18
CA LEU A 6 2.20 -17.95 -49.16
C LEU A 6 1.83 -16.56 -48.63
N SER A 7 1.43 -15.65 -49.52
CA SER A 7 1.01 -14.30 -49.16
C SER A 7 -0.26 -14.28 -48.30
N SER A 8 -1.24 -15.15 -48.60
CA SER A 8 -2.46 -15.26 -47.81
C SER A 8 -2.19 -15.81 -46.39
N VAL A 9 -1.28 -16.76 -46.25
CA VAL A 9 -0.89 -17.32 -44.94
C VAL A 9 -0.17 -16.26 -44.10
N LEU A 10 0.71 -15.46 -44.70
CA LEU A 10 1.42 -14.39 -43.99
C LEU A 10 0.46 -13.29 -43.52
N LEU A 11 -0.50 -12.89 -44.35
CA LEU A 11 -1.53 -11.91 -43.98
C LEU A 11 -2.43 -12.41 -42.86
N LEU A 12 -2.77 -13.71 -42.86
CA LEU A 12 -3.56 -14.32 -41.81
C LEU A 12 -2.79 -14.38 -40.47
N MET A 13 -1.50 -14.73 -40.50
CA MET A 13 -0.64 -14.70 -39.31
C MET A 13 -0.51 -13.29 -38.74
N LEU A 14 -0.32 -12.29 -39.60
CA LEU A 14 -0.18 -10.90 -39.18
C LEU A 14 -1.48 -10.36 -38.57
N SER A 15 -2.64 -10.69 -39.13
CA SER A 15 -3.92 -10.29 -38.54
C SER A 15 -4.17 -10.97 -37.19
N LEU A 16 -3.87 -12.26 -37.03
CA LEU A 16 -3.97 -12.93 -35.73
C LEU A 16 -3.06 -12.31 -34.67
N ALA A 17 -1.83 -11.92 -35.04
CA ALA A 17 -0.90 -11.28 -34.12
C ALA A 17 -1.41 -9.91 -33.64
N ILE A 18 -2.02 -9.13 -34.55
CA ILE A 18 -2.62 -7.82 -34.21
C ILE A 18 -3.82 -7.98 -33.28
N LEU A 19 -4.68 -9.00 -33.49
CA LEU A 19 -5.81 -9.24 -32.60
C LEU A 19 -5.39 -9.72 -31.19
N ALA A 20 -4.29 -10.46 -31.07
CA ALA A 20 -3.79 -10.93 -29.77
C ALA A 20 -3.26 -9.79 -28.88
N GLY A 21 -2.74 -8.71 -29.48
CA GLY A 21 -2.23 -7.54 -28.75
C GLY A 21 -3.30 -6.65 -28.12
N CYS A 22 -4.55 -6.72 -28.59
CA CYS A 22 -5.66 -5.92 -28.05
C CYS A 22 -6.33 -6.53 -26.82
N ALA A 23 -6.04 -7.80 -26.50
CA ALA A 23 -6.47 -8.45 -25.27
C ALA A 23 -5.51 -8.14 -24.11
N GLY A 24 -5.05 -6.89 -24.03
CA GLY A 24 -4.26 -6.38 -22.92
C GLY A 24 -4.96 -6.74 -21.63
N ALA A 25 -4.29 -7.54 -20.80
CA ALA A 25 -4.82 -8.06 -19.55
C ALA A 25 -5.28 -6.88 -18.69
N ARG A 26 -6.58 -6.62 -18.71
CA ARG A 26 -7.19 -5.60 -17.86
C ARG A 26 -7.01 -6.12 -16.45
N GLU A 27 -6.12 -5.49 -15.68
CA GLU A 27 -5.93 -5.76 -14.26
C GLU A 27 -7.28 -5.49 -13.57
N ARG A 28 -8.09 -6.54 -13.45
CA ARG A 28 -9.40 -6.45 -12.83
C ARG A 28 -9.17 -6.29 -11.34
N SER A 29 -9.66 -5.20 -10.76
CA SER A 29 -9.71 -5.04 -9.31
C SER A 29 -10.41 -6.25 -8.67
N PHE A 30 -9.80 -6.83 -7.64
CA PHE A 30 -10.40 -7.94 -6.89
C PHE A 30 -11.75 -7.51 -6.29
N LYS A 31 -12.81 -8.25 -6.60
CA LYS A 31 -14.16 -8.04 -6.04
C LYS A 31 -14.17 -8.66 -4.63
N ILE A 32 -14.35 -7.85 -3.59
CA ILE A 32 -14.25 -8.28 -2.17
C ILE A 32 -15.56 -8.94 -1.69
N SER A 33 -16.74 -8.49 -2.13
CA SER A 33 -18.03 -9.24 -2.16
C SER A 33 -19.08 -8.40 -2.95
N GLU A 34 -20.27 -8.94 -3.24
CA GLU A 34 -21.32 -8.21 -3.98
C GLU A 34 -21.94 -7.03 -3.21
N ASP A 35 -21.94 -7.08 -1.88
CA ASP A 35 -22.52 -6.04 -1.01
C ASP A 35 -21.48 -5.06 -0.45
N TRP A 36 -20.19 -5.32 -0.64
CA TRP A 36 -19.08 -4.44 -0.26
C TRP A 36 -18.93 -3.22 -1.19
N SER A 37 -19.82 -3.04 -2.16
CA SER A 37 -19.70 -2.03 -3.24
C SER A 37 -19.64 -0.57 -2.80
N ARG A 38 -19.81 -0.27 -1.50
CA ARG A 38 -19.71 1.09 -0.92
C ARG A 38 -18.39 1.36 -0.19
N GLY A 39 -17.54 0.35 0.02
CA GLY A 39 -16.25 0.53 0.69
C GLY A 39 -15.22 1.19 -0.24
N ASN A 40 -14.63 2.31 0.19
CA ASN A 40 -13.53 2.94 -0.53
C ASN A 40 -12.22 2.18 -0.26
N ARG A 41 -11.48 1.79 -1.31
CA ARG A 41 -10.19 1.12 -1.15
C ARG A 41 -9.12 2.17 -0.80
N ILE A 42 -8.70 2.18 0.47
CA ILE A 42 -7.68 3.11 0.97
C ILE A 42 -6.25 2.66 0.64
N GLY A 43 -5.99 1.35 0.56
CA GLY A 43 -4.65 0.85 0.27
C GLY A 43 -4.55 -0.67 0.19
N THR A 44 -3.32 -1.16 0.10
CA THR A 44 -2.99 -2.59 0.21
C THR A 44 -2.07 -2.77 1.42
N ALA A 45 -2.43 -3.70 2.29
CA ALA A 45 -1.64 -4.11 3.45
C ALA A 45 -1.45 -5.63 3.46
N SER A 46 -0.47 -6.09 4.22
CA SER A 46 -0.28 -7.52 4.48
C SER A 46 -1.41 -8.06 5.37
N ILE A 47 -2.03 -9.18 4.99
CA ILE A 47 -3.09 -9.79 5.82
C ILE A 47 -2.58 -10.27 7.19
N ARG A 48 -1.26 -10.48 7.34
CA ARG A 48 -0.65 -10.95 8.58
C ARG A 48 -0.36 -9.82 9.57
N GLN A 49 -0.43 -8.58 9.12
CA GLN A 49 -0.12 -7.41 9.95
C GLN A 49 -1.32 -6.47 9.91
N PRO A 50 -2.06 -6.35 11.03
CA PRO A 50 -3.21 -5.46 11.07
C PRO A 50 -2.77 -4.02 10.81
N VAL A 51 -3.66 -3.26 10.17
CA VAL A 51 -3.51 -1.81 10.03
C VAL A 51 -3.73 -1.20 11.42
N ALA A 52 -2.78 -0.39 11.90
CA ALA A 52 -3.00 0.41 13.09
C ALA A 52 -3.92 1.57 12.72
N LEU A 53 -4.99 1.77 13.49
CA LEU A 53 -5.99 2.79 13.25
C LEU A 53 -6.23 3.58 14.54
N ALA A 54 -6.34 4.89 14.40
CA ALA A 54 -6.77 5.77 15.46
C ALA A 54 -7.58 6.92 14.87
N ALA A 55 -8.60 7.38 15.58
CA ALA A 55 -9.53 8.40 15.09
C ALA A 55 -9.65 9.56 16.08
N ASP A 56 -9.93 10.74 15.55
CA ASP A 56 -10.31 11.92 16.31
C ASP A 56 -11.55 12.58 15.68
N ASN A 57 -11.88 13.80 16.09
CA ASN A 57 -13.07 14.49 15.58
C ASN A 57 -12.93 14.91 14.09
N ASP A 58 -11.71 15.00 13.57
CA ASP A 58 -11.44 15.48 12.21
C ASP A 58 -11.31 14.32 11.20
N GLY A 59 -11.23 13.08 11.69
CA GLY A 59 -11.22 11.88 10.86
C GLY A 59 -10.41 10.75 11.48
N ALA A 60 -9.65 10.05 10.64
CA ALA A 60 -8.90 8.86 11.07
C ALA A 60 -7.50 8.81 10.47
N TYR A 61 -6.60 8.20 11.23
CA TYR A 61 -5.23 7.90 10.83
C TYR A 61 -5.07 6.38 10.73
N LEU A 62 -4.43 5.94 9.66
CA LEU A 62 -4.15 4.54 9.39
C LEU A 62 -2.66 4.37 9.11
N VAL A 63 -2.01 3.42 9.78
CA VAL A 63 -0.59 3.09 9.56
C VAL A 63 -0.44 1.60 9.27
N TRP A 64 0.31 1.27 8.22
CA TRP A 64 0.71 -0.11 7.97
C TRP A 64 2.08 -0.21 7.28
N PRO A 65 2.77 -1.36 7.41
CA PRO A 65 4.01 -1.60 6.69
C PRO A 65 3.78 -1.76 5.18
N VAL A 66 4.65 -1.14 4.38
CA VAL A 66 4.72 -1.31 2.93
C VAL A 66 6.14 -1.66 2.52
N ARG A 67 6.27 -2.44 1.45
CA ARG A 67 7.58 -2.77 0.88
C ARG A 67 7.91 -1.75 -0.21
N THR A 68 9.02 -1.05 -0.05
CA THR A 68 9.65 -0.23 -1.10
C THR A 68 10.78 -1.02 -1.76
N GLU A 69 11.46 -0.43 -2.75
CA GLU A 69 12.59 -1.08 -3.43
C GLU A 69 13.70 -1.46 -2.45
N ASP A 70 13.99 -0.57 -1.49
CA ASP A 70 15.15 -0.69 -0.61
C ASP A 70 14.84 -1.24 0.78
N ALA A 71 13.60 -1.14 1.26
CA ALA A 71 13.26 -1.48 2.65
C ALA A 71 11.76 -1.74 2.89
N THR A 72 11.44 -2.17 4.11
CA THR A 72 10.07 -2.04 4.63
C THR A 72 9.95 -0.66 5.27
N ARG A 73 8.98 0.13 4.81
CA ARG A 73 8.64 1.46 5.33
C ARG A 73 7.24 1.44 5.94
N LEU A 74 6.87 2.49 6.64
CA LEU A 74 5.50 2.68 7.12
C LEU A 74 4.76 3.63 6.19
N LYS A 75 3.55 3.24 5.79
CA LYS A 75 2.62 4.12 5.10
C LYS A 75 1.64 4.68 6.12
N LEU A 76 1.50 6.00 6.16
CA LEU A 76 0.47 6.70 6.91
C LEU A 76 -0.57 7.25 5.92
N VAL A 77 -1.84 7.01 6.21
CA VAL A 77 -2.96 7.65 5.52
C VAL A 77 -3.82 8.39 6.52
N ARG A 78 -4.19 9.62 6.19
CA ARG A 78 -5.20 10.40 6.91
C ARG A 78 -6.48 10.45 6.10
N LEU A 79 -7.59 10.12 6.76
CA LEU A 79 -8.94 10.30 6.27
C LEU A 79 -9.56 11.52 6.96
N ASP A 80 -10.42 12.25 6.26
CA ASP A 80 -11.33 13.21 6.88
C ASP A 80 -12.53 12.50 7.56
N ALA A 81 -13.41 13.31 8.16
CA ALA A 81 -14.63 12.84 8.82
C ALA A 81 -15.61 12.11 7.87
N ASP A 82 -15.54 12.35 6.56
CA ASP A 82 -16.35 11.68 5.55
C ASP A 82 -15.70 10.37 5.05
N GLY A 83 -14.51 10.05 5.54
CA GLY A 83 -13.75 8.85 5.16
C GLY A 83 -13.00 8.99 3.83
N LEU A 84 -12.80 10.22 3.34
CA LEU A 84 -12.01 10.50 2.15
C LEU A 84 -10.54 10.69 2.50
N VAL A 85 -9.65 10.22 1.63
CA VAL A 85 -8.20 10.36 1.82
C VAL A 85 -7.79 11.82 1.63
N VAL A 86 -7.26 12.44 2.67
CA VAL A 86 -6.71 13.81 2.64
C VAL A 86 -5.19 13.86 2.68
N SER A 87 -4.54 12.77 3.13
CA SER A 87 -3.09 12.60 3.05
C SER A 87 -2.72 11.13 2.89
N ASP A 88 -1.70 10.85 2.08
CA ASP A 88 -1.12 9.52 1.85
C ASP A 88 0.40 9.67 1.73
N THR A 89 1.13 9.26 2.76
CA THR A 89 2.58 9.49 2.88
C THR A 89 3.32 8.22 3.29
N ILE A 90 4.52 8.03 2.76
CA ILE A 90 5.47 7.02 3.24
C ILE A 90 6.39 7.70 4.25
N SER A 91 6.40 7.21 5.48
CA SER A 91 7.26 7.72 6.54
C SER A 91 8.72 7.41 6.24
N GLU A 92 9.61 8.36 6.57
CA GLU A 92 11.06 8.20 6.47
C GLU A 92 11.63 7.31 7.59
N LEU A 93 10.79 6.87 8.52
CA LEU A 93 11.17 6.00 9.61
C LEU A 93 11.79 4.68 9.10
N ASN A 94 13.07 4.46 9.43
CA ASN A 94 13.80 3.28 8.98
C ASN A 94 13.60 2.11 9.94
N THR A 95 12.56 1.33 9.72
CA THR A 95 12.23 0.15 10.54
C THR A 95 12.61 -1.15 9.83
N ILE A 96 13.19 -2.11 10.54
CA ILE A 96 13.42 -3.46 10.01
C ILE A 96 12.31 -4.37 10.53
N PHE A 97 11.46 -4.86 9.62
CA PHE A 97 10.30 -5.72 9.93
C PHE A 97 9.39 -5.17 11.05
N PRO A 98 8.77 -3.98 10.88
CA PRO A 98 7.83 -3.45 11.86
C PRO A 98 6.61 -4.38 12.00
N GLN A 99 6.22 -4.67 13.24
CA GLN A 99 5.10 -5.55 13.63
C GLN A 99 4.31 -4.95 14.79
N SER A 100 3.11 -5.48 15.05
CA SER A 100 2.30 -5.12 16.21
C SER A 100 2.09 -3.61 16.38
N LEU A 101 1.82 -2.92 15.27
CA LEU A 101 1.66 -1.48 15.26
C LEU A 101 0.43 -1.09 16.11
N GLN A 102 0.59 -0.08 16.96
CA GLN A 102 -0.50 0.60 17.65
C GLN A 102 -0.33 2.10 17.47
N LEU A 103 -1.44 2.78 17.23
CA LEU A 103 -1.46 4.22 16.99
C LEU A 103 -2.38 4.88 18.02
N LEU A 104 -1.94 5.98 18.59
CA LEU A 104 -2.76 6.87 19.41
C LEU A 104 -2.71 8.28 18.82
N VAL A 105 -3.82 9.01 18.91
CA VAL A 105 -3.92 10.42 18.49
C VAL A 105 -3.94 11.31 19.73
N GLY A 106 -3.04 12.28 19.78
CA GLY A 106 -3.04 13.42 20.70
C GLY A 106 -2.80 14.71 19.92
N ASP A 107 -2.04 15.65 20.49
CA ASP A 107 -1.53 16.80 19.72
C ASP A 107 -0.63 16.32 18.56
N GLU A 108 0.11 15.24 18.81
CA GLU A 108 0.94 14.48 17.88
C GLU A 108 0.38 13.05 17.73
N LEU A 109 0.90 12.30 16.76
CA LEU A 109 0.61 10.87 16.64
C LEU A 109 1.65 10.07 17.44
N HIS A 110 1.19 9.16 18.29
CA HIS A 110 2.06 8.24 19.01
C HIS A 110 1.99 6.87 18.37
N LEU A 111 3.08 6.45 17.74
CA LEU A 111 3.21 5.13 17.15
C LEU A 111 4.02 4.22 18.09
N PHE A 112 3.43 3.08 18.44
CA PHE A 112 4.12 1.98 19.11
C PHE A 112 4.26 0.83 18.12
N LEU A 113 5.44 0.21 18.10
CA LEU A 113 5.71 -0.90 17.20
C LEU A 113 6.75 -1.85 17.78
N VAL A 114 6.69 -3.11 17.34
CA VAL A 114 7.78 -4.05 17.51
C VAL A 114 8.64 -4.02 16.25
N THR A 115 9.93 -3.75 16.37
CA THR A 115 10.84 -3.76 15.22
C THR A 115 12.25 -4.14 15.63
N ARG A 116 13.12 -4.38 14.65
CA ARG A 116 14.55 -4.50 14.85
C ARG A 116 15.22 -3.21 14.40
N VAL A 117 16.12 -2.69 15.22
CA VAL A 117 17.00 -1.56 14.84
C VAL A 117 18.34 -2.14 14.43
N ALA A 118 19.03 -1.51 13.49
CA ALA A 118 20.23 -2.07 12.84
C ALA A 118 21.36 -2.48 13.82
N SER A 119 21.41 -1.89 15.02
CA SER A 119 22.37 -2.20 16.08
C SER A 119 21.91 -3.29 17.07
N GLY A 120 20.65 -3.72 17.00
CA GLY A 120 20.03 -4.63 17.96
C GLY A 120 19.90 -6.06 17.45
N GLN A 121 20.33 -7.03 18.27
CA GLN A 121 20.25 -8.46 17.94
C GLN A 121 18.85 -9.06 18.22
N LEU A 122 17.98 -8.32 18.91
CA LEU A 122 16.64 -8.75 19.32
C LEU A 122 15.58 -7.73 18.89
N ASP A 123 14.38 -8.21 18.65
CA ASP A 123 13.21 -7.37 18.39
C ASP A 123 12.82 -6.65 19.69
N GLY A 124 12.56 -5.34 19.60
CA GLY A 124 12.20 -4.51 20.75
C GLY A 124 10.86 -3.80 20.51
N VAL A 125 10.25 -3.33 21.59
CA VAL A 125 9.09 -2.42 21.52
C VAL A 125 9.62 -0.99 21.51
N TYR A 126 9.20 -0.22 20.52
CA TYR A 126 9.62 1.16 20.33
C TYR A 126 8.41 2.08 20.32
N HIS A 127 8.64 3.32 20.75
CA HIS A 127 7.72 4.43 20.64
C HIS A 127 8.35 5.49 19.75
N VAL A 128 7.56 6.05 18.85
CA VAL A 128 7.96 7.16 17.97
C VAL A 128 6.83 8.17 17.96
N ALA A 129 7.17 9.44 18.17
CA ALA A 129 6.25 10.55 17.94
C ALA A 129 6.29 10.95 16.46
N LEU A 130 5.12 11.10 15.84
CA LEU A 130 4.98 11.59 14.47
C LEU A 130 4.15 12.87 14.47
N SER A 131 4.46 13.78 13.54
CA SER A 131 3.57 14.90 13.24
C SER A 131 2.23 14.37 12.72
N ARG A 132 1.20 15.23 12.71
CA ARG A 132 -0.09 14.90 12.09
C ARG A 132 -0.01 14.65 10.59
N ASP A 133 1.11 14.97 9.95
CA ASP A 133 1.40 14.66 8.54
C ASP A 133 2.22 13.37 8.38
N GLY A 134 2.57 12.69 9.48
CA GLY A 134 3.27 11.40 9.47
C GLY A 134 4.78 11.47 9.41
N GLN A 135 5.35 12.66 9.60
CA GLN A 135 6.79 12.81 9.68
C GLN A 135 7.28 12.48 11.08
N PRO A 136 8.36 11.69 11.23
CA PRO A 136 8.92 11.41 12.54
C PRO A 136 9.43 12.68 13.19
N LEU A 137 9.04 12.90 14.45
CA LEU A 137 9.52 14.00 15.29
C LEU A 137 10.75 13.59 16.12
N SER A 138 11.04 12.29 16.16
CA SER A 138 12.19 11.69 16.85
C SER A 138 12.82 10.60 15.97
N GLU A 139 14.14 10.45 16.07
CA GLU A 139 14.85 9.31 15.48
C GLU A 139 14.60 8.02 16.27
N LEU A 140 14.73 6.86 15.60
CA LEU A 140 14.66 5.51 16.17
C LEU A 140 16.05 4.93 16.44
#